data_AF-A0A9P5V4H9-F1
#
_entry.id   AF-A0A9P5V4H9-F1
#
_cell.length_a   1.000
_cell.length_b   1.000
_cell.length_c   1.000
_cell.angle_alpha   90.00
_cell.angle_beta   90.00
_cell.angle_gamma   90.00
#
_symmetry.space_group_name_H-M   'P 1'
#
loop_
_entity.id
_entity.type
_entity.pdbx_description
1 polymer ?
#
loop_
_entity_poly.entity_id
_entity_poly.type
_entity_poly.pdbx_seq_one_letter_code
_entity_poly.pdbx_strand_id
1 'polypeptide(L)'
;MLQRVSVIKPVRLANTISRCATYEVRAYSTSGDDSAKVSAVYKRLGVDLSDASLMTQSITHKSFAHGSLPTNEKLGYLGRTFLQMQVTEQKWDKVKSNRTLRSSVAHAIAADKLAKVARSMGVDEVMRWKSASSSADSKVGEDSVLAHTMEAIVGAVYHDKGSKAARELVSKHIYTY
;
A
#
# COMPACT_ATOMS: atom_id res chain seq x y z
N MET A 1 -57.33 5.86 -12.35
CA MET A 1 -56.25 6.22 -11.41
C MET A 1 -54.99 5.48 -11.86
N LEU A 2 -54.16 6.12 -12.69
CA LEU A 2 -52.97 5.51 -13.30
C LEU A 2 -51.72 6.22 -12.78
N GLN A 3 -50.84 5.49 -12.08
CA GLN A 3 -49.56 5.99 -11.58
C GLN A 3 -48.59 6.22 -12.75
N ARG A 4 -48.02 7.43 -12.83
CA ARG A 4 -46.93 7.76 -13.75
C ARG A 4 -45.65 7.07 -13.30
N VAL A 5 -45.12 6.16 -14.12
CA VAL A 5 -43.75 5.65 -13.99
C VAL A 5 -42.80 6.75 -14.48
N SER A 6 -41.93 7.24 -13.60
CA SER A 6 -40.92 8.24 -13.94
C SER A 6 -39.75 7.56 -14.65
N VAL A 7 -39.62 7.79 -15.94
CA VAL A 7 -38.47 7.36 -16.74
C VAL A 7 -37.28 8.26 -16.37
N ILE A 8 -36.27 7.67 -15.72
CA ILE A 8 -35.02 8.35 -15.39
C ILE A 8 -34.30 8.67 -16.71
N LYS A 9 -34.13 9.97 -17.00
CA LYS A 9 -33.37 10.44 -18.17
C LYS A 9 -31.88 10.15 -17.99
N PRO A 10 -31.15 9.72 -19.04
CA PRO A 10 -29.71 9.53 -18.95
C PRO A 10 -29.02 10.89 -18.74
N VAL A 11 -28.30 11.02 -17.63
CA VAL A 11 -27.42 12.17 -17.38
C VAL A 11 -26.23 12.05 -18.32
N ARG A 12 -26.05 13.04 -19.21
CA ARG A 12 -24.85 13.20 -20.03
C ARG A 12 -23.64 13.45 -19.12
N LEU A 13 -22.79 12.44 -18.94
CA LEU A 13 -21.43 12.62 -18.45
C LEU A 13 -20.55 13.11 -19.60
N ALA A 14 -20.68 14.41 -19.93
CA ALA A 14 -19.79 15.07 -20.88
C ALA A 14 -18.71 15.86 -20.11
N ASN A 15 -17.46 15.49 -20.38
CA ASN A 15 -16.24 16.29 -20.18
C ASN A 15 -15.99 16.83 -18.76
N THR A 16 -15.39 15.98 -17.93
CA THR A 16 -14.52 16.45 -16.82
C THR A 16 -13.18 15.71 -16.84
N ILE A 17 -12.65 15.47 -18.03
CA ILE A 17 -11.26 15.00 -18.23
C ILE A 17 -10.43 16.21 -18.62
N SER A 18 -10.18 17.14 -17.70
CA SER A 18 -9.20 18.21 -17.96
C SER A 18 -8.66 18.93 -16.72
N ARG A 19 -8.68 18.29 -15.54
CA ARG A 19 -7.96 18.80 -14.34
C ARG A 19 -7.36 17.68 -13.50
N CYS A 20 -7.01 16.54 -14.09
CA CYS A 20 -6.05 15.64 -13.45
C CYS A 20 -4.71 16.34 -13.50
N ALA A 21 -4.34 16.89 -12.34
CA ALA A 21 -3.08 17.51 -12.01
C ALA A 21 -1.94 16.91 -12.83
N THR A 22 -1.31 17.76 -13.64
CA THR A 22 0.09 17.59 -14.03
C THR A 22 0.92 17.69 -12.75
N TYR A 23 0.90 16.62 -11.94
CA TYR A 23 2.00 16.34 -11.06
C TYR A 23 3.12 15.95 -12.03
N GLU A 24 3.93 16.93 -12.41
CA GLU A 24 5.20 16.65 -13.09
C GLU A 24 5.98 15.72 -12.17
N VAL A 25 5.82 14.42 -12.38
CA VAL A 25 6.71 13.39 -11.88
C VAL A 25 8.03 13.70 -12.56
N ARG A 26 8.81 14.59 -11.97
CA ARG A 26 10.22 14.73 -12.29
C ARG A 26 10.80 13.36 -12.03
N ALA A 27 11.01 12.59 -13.10
CA ALA A 27 11.53 11.23 -13.07
C ALA A 27 12.80 11.27 -12.23
N TYR A 28 12.67 10.88 -10.96
CA TYR A 28 13.79 10.89 -10.05
C TYR A 28 14.64 9.72 -10.47
N SER A 29 15.81 10.01 -11.04
CA SER A 29 16.75 9.01 -11.53
C SER A 29 17.19 8.18 -10.35
N THR A 30 16.53 7.04 -10.15
CA THR A 30 17.10 5.96 -9.36
C THR A 30 18.38 5.56 -10.07
N SER A 31 19.46 5.30 -9.33
CA SER A 31 20.60 4.62 -9.95
C SER A 31 20.08 3.34 -10.63
N GLY A 32 20.59 2.97 -11.81
CA GLY A 32 20.03 1.85 -12.58
C GLY A 32 19.92 0.54 -11.79
N ASP A 33 20.80 0.37 -10.79
CA ASP A 33 20.83 -0.77 -9.87
C ASP A 33 19.65 -0.76 -8.88
N ASP A 34 19.24 0.41 -8.36
CA ASP A 34 18.12 0.52 -7.43
C ASP A 34 16.78 0.13 -8.09
N SER A 35 16.57 0.55 -9.35
CA SER A 35 15.34 0.20 -10.08
C SER A 35 15.20 -1.31 -10.29
N ALA A 36 16.32 -1.98 -10.60
CA ALA A 36 16.35 -3.43 -10.80
C ALA A 36 16.01 -4.19 -9.50
N LYS A 37 16.57 -3.77 -8.36
CA LYS A 37 16.28 -4.37 -7.05
C LYS A 37 14.81 -4.19 -6.65
N VAL A 38 14.26 -2.99 -6.87
CA VAL A 38 12.84 -2.71 -6.60
C VAL A 38 11.93 -3.59 -7.47
N SER A 39 12.24 -3.72 -8.76
CA SER A 39 11.50 -4.61 -9.66
C SER A 39 11.58 -6.08 -9.19
N ALA A 40 12.73 -6.52 -8.68
CA ALA A 40 12.88 -7.87 -8.14
C ALA A 40 11.96 -8.12 -6.92
N VAL A 41 11.81 -7.15 -6.02
CA VAL A 41 10.88 -7.23 -4.88
C VAL A 41 9.43 -7.37 -5.38
N TYR A 42 9.02 -6.54 -6.34
CA TYR A 42 7.67 -6.61 -6.94
C TYR A 42 7.41 -7.94 -7.66
N LYS A 43 8.43 -8.50 -8.33
CA LYS A 43 8.36 -9.85 -8.92
C LYS A 43 8.17 -10.95 -7.86
N ARG A 44 8.85 -10.88 -6.71
CA ARG A 44 8.64 -11.82 -5.58
C ARG A 44 7.22 -11.71 -5.00
N LEU A 45 6.71 -10.49 -4.90
CA LEU A 45 5.32 -10.23 -4.52
C LEU A 45 4.33 -10.80 -5.54
N GLY A 46 4.76 -10.97 -6.80
CA GLY A 46 3.94 -11.48 -7.90
C GLY A 46 3.03 -10.39 -8.48
N VAL A 47 3.45 -9.13 -8.38
CA VAL A 47 2.69 -7.99 -8.89
C VAL A 47 3.55 -7.15 -9.83
N ASP A 48 2.99 -6.78 -10.96
CA ASP A 48 3.58 -5.85 -11.91
C ASP A 48 2.75 -4.57 -11.93
N LEU A 49 3.36 -3.43 -11.58
CA LEU A 49 2.68 -2.13 -11.58
C LEU A 49 2.88 -1.45 -12.93
N SER A 50 1.85 -0.75 -13.40
CA SER A 50 1.91 -0.03 -14.69
C SER A 50 2.89 1.14 -14.66
N ASP A 51 3.14 1.71 -13.48
CA ASP A 51 4.01 2.86 -13.28
C ASP A 51 5.17 2.51 -12.31
N ALA A 52 6.40 2.56 -12.82
CA ALA A 52 7.62 2.33 -12.02
C ALA A 52 7.85 3.43 -10.97
N SER A 53 7.33 4.64 -11.19
CA SER A 53 7.39 5.72 -10.21
C SER A 53 6.57 5.38 -8.96
N LEU A 54 5.47 4.64 -9.12
CA LEU A 54 4.62 4.17 -8.04
C LEU A 54 5.32 3.10 -7.18
N MET A 55 6.10 2.21 -7.81
CA MET A 55 6.96 1.25 -7.10
C MET A 55 7.99 1.96 -6.23
N THR A 56 8.54 3.06 -6.75
CA THR A 56 9.55 3.86 -6.04
C THR A 56 8.92 4.67 -4.92
N GLN A 57 7.73 5.23 -5.16
CA GLN A 57 7.00 6.00 -4.16
C GLN A 57 6.60 5.11 -2.98
N SER A 58 6.12 3.88 -3.20
CA SER A 58 5.64 2.99 -2.14
C SER A 58 6.73 2.63 -1.11
N ILE A 59 8.00 2.56 -1.55
CA ILE A 59 9.16 2.25 -0.70
C ILE A 59 9.86 3.49 -0.13
N THR A 60 9.37 4.70 -0.42
CA THR A 60 9.99 5.95 0.02
C THR A 60 9.30 6.50 1.26
N HIS A 61 9.96 6.37 2.41
CA HIS A 61 9.48 6.91 3.67
C HIS A 61 9.71 8.44 3.76
N LYS A 62 8.87 9.15 4.50
CA LYS A 62 9.00 10.62 4.69
C LYS A 62 10.33 11.08 5.30
N SER A 63 11.03 10.20 6.02
CA SER A 63 12.34 10.54 6.60
C SER A 63 13.45 10.58 5.54
N PHE A 64 13.21 10.04 4.36
CA PHE A 64 14.12 10.10 3.23
C PHE A 64 14.05 11.45 2.52
N ALA A 65 15.21 11.99 2.13
CA ALA A 65 15.34 13.26 1.40
C ALA A 65 14.51 14.42 2.01
N HIS A 66 14.33 14.43 3.34
CA HIS A 66 13.50 15.40 4.07
C HIS A 66 12.06 15.55 3.53
N GLY A 67 11.50 14.51 2.92
CA GLY A 67 10.15 14.54 2.35
C GLY A 67 10.02 15.41 1.09
N SER A 68 11.13 15.77 0.44
CA SER A 68 11.12 16.49 -0.85
C SER A 68 10.61 15.65 -2.02
N LEU A 69 10.52 14.33 -1.83
CA LEU A 69 10.00 13.37 -2.80
C LEU A 69 8.58 12.96 -2.46
N PRO A 70 7.81 12.43 -3.44
CA PRO A 70 6.55 11.76 -3.18
C PRO A 70 6.76 10.66 -2.13
N THR A 71 6.11 10.82 -0.98
CA THR A 71 6.22 9.87 0.13
C THR A 71 5.17 8.77 0.01
N ASN A 72 5.42 7.67 0.73
CA ASN A 72 4.52 6.54 0.80
C ASN A 72 3.33 6.73 1.75
N GLU A 73 3.16 7.87 2.43
CA GLU A 73 2.16 8.06 3.48
C GLU A 73 0.71 7.90 2.97
N LYS A 74 0.38 8.48 1.80
CA LYS A 74 -0.97 8.36 1.21
C LYS A 74 -1.27 6.93 0.79
N LEU A 75 -0.30 6.26 0.18
CA LEU A 75 -0.42 4.86 -0.23
C LEU A 75 -0.54 3.96 1.00
N GLY A 76 0.26 4.22 2.04
CA GLY A 76 0.23 3.51 3.31
C GLY A 76 -1.13 3.63 3.99
N TYR A 77 -1.72 4.83 4.02
CA TYR A 77 -3.07 5.02 4.54
C TYR A 77 -4.13 4.23 3.77
N LEU A 78 -4.08 4.26 2.43
CA LEU A 78 -4.97 3.50 1.56
C LEU A 78 -4.85 1.99 1.81
N GLY A 79 -3.61 1.48 1.80
CA GLY A 79 -3.33 0.07 2.01
C GLY A 79 -3.70 -0.41 3.40
N ARG A 80 -3.39 0.36 4.45
CA ARG A 80 -3.81 0.08 5.83
C ARG A 80 -5.33 -0.03 5.96
N THR A 81 -6.06 0.91 5.35
CA THR A 81 -7.53 0.92 5.37
C THR A 81 -8.08 -0.32 4.68
N PHE A 82 -7.52 -0.66 3.52
CA PHE A 82 -7.88 -1.86 2.78
C PHE A 82 -7.56 -3.16 3.54
N LEU A 83 -6.39 -3.25 4.17
CA LEU A 83 -5.98 -4.39 5.00
C LEU A 83 -6.94 -4.61 6.17
N GLN A 84 -7.29 -3.55 6.91
CA GLN A 84 -8.26 -3.64 7.99
C GLN A 84 -9.60 -4.18 7.51
N MET A 85 -10.11 -3.66 6.39
CA MET A 85 -11.35 -4.14 5.79
C MET A 85 -11.25 -5.61 5.41
N GLN A 86 -10.19 -6.03 4.70
CA GLN A 86 -10.02 -7.40 4.24
C GLN A 86 -9.87 -8.41 5.37
N VAL A 87 -9.07 -8.11 6.40
CA VAL A 87 -8.93 -8.98 7.57
C VAL A 87 -10.24 -9.06 8.36
N THR A 88 -10.99 -7.96 8.44
CA THR A 88 -12.31 -7.93 9.09
C THR A 88 -13.29 -8.83 8.34
N GLU A 89 -13.35 -8.71 7.01
CA GLU A 89 -14.19 -9.55 6.13
C GLU A 89 -13.84 -11.04 6.30
N GLN A 90 -12.55 -11.40 6.29
CA GLN A 90 -12.09 -12.78 6.46
C GLN A 90 -12.46 -13.41 7.83
N LYS A 91 -12.61 -12.58 8.87
CA LYS A 91 -12.91 -13.00 10.24
C LYS A 91 -14.38 -12.83 10.62
N TRP A 92 -15.19 -12.23 9.76
CA TRP A 92 -16.57 -11.84 10.05
C TRP A 92 -17.42 -12.99 10.61
N ASP A 93 -17.45 -14.13 9.91
CA ASP A 93 -18.24 -15.29 10.33
C ASP A 93 -17.56 -16.14 11.41
N LYS A 94 -16.24 -15.98 11.59
CA LYS A 94 -15.43 -16.81 12.50
C LYS A 94 -15.45 -16.29 13.93
N VAL A 95 -15.76 -15.01 14.13
CA VAL A 95 -15.62 -14.32 15.41
C VAL A 95 -16.96 -13.78 15.89
N LYS A 96 -17.43 -14.28 17.03
CA LYS A 96 -18.77 -13.96 17.56
C LYS A 96 -18.90 -12.58 18.22
N SER A 97 -17.81 -11.97 18.68
CA SER A 97 -17.84 -10.72 19.45
C SER A 97 -17.04 -9.59 18.78
N ASN A 98 -17.58 -8.37 18.84
CA ASN A 98 -16.91 -7.17 18.30
C ASN A 98 -15.53 -6.92 18.94
N ARG A 99 -15.38 -7.22 20.24
CA ARG A 99 -14.11 -7.07 20.97
C ARG A 99 -13.06 -8.03 20.40
N THR A 100 -13.41 -9.30 20.26
CA THR A 100 -12.51 -10.33 19.73
C THR A 100 -12.18 -10.05 18.26
N LEU A 101 -13.13 -9.54 17.48
CA LEU A 101 -12.91 -9.18 16.08
C LEU A 101 -11.86 -8.07 15.96
N ARG A 102 -12.05 -6.96 16.70
CA ARG A 102 -11.09 -5.84 16.72
C ARG A 102 -9.69 -6.29 17.16
N SER A 103 -9.59 -7.07 18.22
CA SER A 103 -8.31 -7.59 18.71
C SER A 103 -7.64 -8.52 17.70
N SER A 104 -8.42 -9.41 17.06
CA SER A 104 -7.91 -10.32 16.04
C SER A 104 -7.46 -9.62 14.77
N VAL A 105 -8.17 -8.55 14.37
CA VAL A 105 -7.77 -7.71 13.23
C VAL A 105 -6.46 -6.99 13.55
N ALA A 106 -6.39 -6.31 14.71
CA ALA A 106 -5.19 -5.61 15.15
C ALA A 106 -3.96 -6.54 15.23
N HIS A 107 -4.15 -7.77 15.72
CA HIS A 107 -3.06 -8.75 15.79
C HIS A 107 -2.59 -9.23 14.41
N ALA A 108 -3.50 -9.39 13.44
CA ALA A 108 -3.14 -9.84 12.10
C ALA A 108 -2.36 -8.80 11.29
N ILE A 109 -2.60 -7.50 11.54
CA ILE A 109 -1.91 -6.39 10.87
C ILE A 109 -0.87 -5.70 11.77
N ALA A 110 -0.41 -6.41 12.81
CA ALA A 110 0.57 -5.87 13.73
C ALA A 110 1.90 -5.58 13.01
N ALA A 111 2.60 -4.53 13.47
CA ALA A 111 3.79 -4.02 12.79
C ALA A 111 4.91 -5.07 12.70
N ASP A 112 5.11 -5.88 13.74
CA ASP A 112 6.06 -6.99 13.76
C ASP A 112 5.76 -8.03 12.67
N LYS A 113 4.48 -8.39 12.47
CA LYS A 113 4.07 -9.32 11.41
C LYS A 113 4.31 -8.75 10.03
N LEU A 114 3.86 -7.52 9.79
CA LEU A 114 4.04 -6.87 8.49
C LEU A 114 5.52 -6.63 8.18
N ALA A 115 6.33 -6.26 9.18
CA ALA A 115 7.77 -6.13 9.02
C ALA A 115 8.44 -7.47 8.68
N LYS A 116 7.99 -8.57 9.29
CA LYS A 116 8.48 -9.92 8.96
C LYS A 116 8.16 -10.30 7.52
N VAL A 117 6.96 -10.01 7.04
CA VAL A 117 6.56 -10.21 5.63
C VAL A 117 7.39 -9.31 4.70
N ALA A 118 7.60 -8.06 5.07
CA ALA A 118 8.41 -7.13 4.28
C ALA A 118 9.86 -7.66 4.11
N ARG A 119 10.48 -8.16 5.19
CA ARG A 119 11.81 -8.77 5.15
C ARG A 119 11.87 -10.03 4.30
N SER A 120 10.87 -10.91 4.39
CA SER A 120 10.87 -12.13 3.58
C SER A 120 10.77 -11.86 2.08
N MET A 121 10.30 -10.67 1.69
CA MET A 121 10.23 -10.20 0.30
C MET A 121 11.47 -9.38 -0.11
N GLY A 122 12.38 -9.07 0.82
CA GLY A 122 13.57 -8.23 0.61
C GLY A 122 13.24 -6.74 0.51
N VAL A 123 12.16 -6.28 1.14
CA VAL A 123 11.78 -4.85 1.16
C VAL A 123 12.80 -4.02 1.95
N ASP A 124 13.40 -4.59 2.99
CA ASP A 124 14.43 -3.97 3.82
C ASP A 124 15.70 -3.59 3.03
N GLU A 125 16.00 -4.31 1.95
CA GLU A 125 17.14 -4.02 1.07
C GLU A 125 16.91 -2.82 0.14
N VAL A 126 15.65 -2.49 -0.14
CA VAL A 126 15.28 -1.44 -1.12
C VAL A 126 14.60 -0.23 -0.48
N MET A 127 14.13 -0.37 0.75
CA MET A 127 13.40 0.67 1.48
C MET A 127 14.25 1.93 1.65
N ARG A 128 13.69 3.07 1.23
CA ARG A 128 14.36 4.37 1.35
C ARG A 128 13.89 5.06 2.60
N TRP A 129 14.75 5.04 3.61
CA TRP A 129 14.49 5.68 4.89
C TRP A 129 15.79 6.12 5.56
N LYS A 130 15.64 6.85 6.66
CA LYS A 130 16.72 7.25 7.56
C LYS A 130 16.29 6.91 8.98
N SER A 131 17.22 6.32 9.74
CA SER A 131 17.01 6.02 11.16
C SER A 131 16.73 7.29 11.96
N ALA A 132 15.89 7.16 12.97
CA ALA A 132 15.63 8.23 13.93
C ALA A 132 16.80 8.41 14.92
N SER A 133 17.71 7.44 14.99
CA SER A 133 18.90 7.52 15.84
C SER A 133 19.99 8.37 15.21
N SER A 134 20.78 9.04 16.05
CA SER A 134 22.00 9.74 15.64
C SER A 134 23.16 8.79 15.34
N SER A 135 23.10 7.54 15.81
CA SER A 135 24.10 6.53 15.48
C SER A 135 23.77 5.89 14.13
N ALA A 136 24.77 5.87 13.24
CA ALA A 136 24.62 5.38 11.87
C ALA A 136 24.18 3.90 11.79
N ASP A 137 24.54 3.09 12.77
CA ASP A 137 24.27 1.64 12.77
C ASP A 137 22.96 1.25 13.48
N SER A 138 22.27 2.21 14.10
CA SER A 138 21.07 1.90 14.88
C SER A 138 19.84 1.80 13.97
N LYS A 139 19.24 0.61 13.92
CA LYS A 139 18.00 0.32 13.18
C LYS A 139 16.72 0.61 13.99
N VAL A 140 16.79 1.53 14.95
CA VAL A 140 15.64 1.89 15.78
C VAL A 140 14.50 2.42 14.91
N GLY A 141 13.35 1.75 15.01
CA GLY A 141 12.14 2.07 14.26
C GLY A 141 12.04 1.40 12.88
N GLU A 142 13.01 0.57 12.48
CA GLU A 142 13.01 -0.10 11.17
C GLU A 142 11.74 -0.95 10.97
N ASP A 143 11.32 -1.75 11.95
CA ASP A 143 10.10 -2.57 11.87
C ASP A 143 8.85 -1.74 11.59
N SER A 144 8.72 -0.58 12.24
CA SER A 144 7.59 0.32 12.02
C SER A 144 7.58 0.87 10.59
N VAL A 145 8.76 1.22 10.06
CA VAL A 145 8.90 1.73 8.69
C VAL A 145 8.68 0.61 7.66
N LEU A 146 9.18 -0.61 7.93
CA LEU A 146 8.94 -1.79 7.10
C LEU A 146 7.46 -2.13 7.04
N ALA A 147 6.78 -2.18 8.19
CA ALA A 147 5.36 -2.42 8.27
C ALA A 147 4.58 -1.38 7.45
N HIS A 148 4.88 -0.09 7.63
CA HIS A 148 4.23 0.98 6.89
C HIS A 148 4.52 0.92 5.38
N THR A 149 5.74 0.58 5.00
CA THR A 149 6.12 0.38 3.61
C THR A 149 5.34 -0.78 3.00
N MET A 150 5.14 -1.85 3.76
CA MET A 150 4.33 -2.99 3.33
C MET A 150 2.86 -2.60 3.13
N GLU A 151 2.29 -1.79 4.02
CA GLU A 151 0.96 -1.19 3.82
C GLU A 151 0.93 -0.33 2.55
N ALA A 152 1.97 0.48 2.31
CA ALA A 152 2.06 1.33 1.13
C ALA A 152 2.17 0.54 -0.17
N ILE A 153 2.86 -0.60 -0.18
CA ILE A 153 2.89 -1.50 -1.33
C ILE A 153 1.49 -2.03 -1.60
N VAL A 154 0.74 -2.48 -0.59
CA VAL A 154 -0.67 -2.89 -0.78
C VAL A 154 -1.50 -1.73 -1.35
N GLY A 155 -1.30 -0.52 -0.84
CA GLY A 155 -1.94 0.68 -1.35
C GLY A 155 -1.60 1.01 -2.80
N ALA A 156 -0.33 0.82 -3.21
CA ALA A 156 0.12 0.99 -4.59
C ALA A 156 -0.55 -0.01 -5.53
N VAL A 157 -0.62 -1.29 -5.14
CA VAL A 157 -1.32 -2.33 -5.92
C VAL A 157 -2.81 -2.01 -6.03
N TYR A 158 -3.44 -1.59 -4.92
CA TYR A 158 -4.84 -1.17 -4.94
C TYR A 158 -5.07 0.02 -5.88
N HIS A 159 -4.17 1.01 -5.84
CA HIS A 159 -4.30 2.23 -6.63
C HIS A 159 -4.15 1.99 -8.13
N ASP A 160 -3.21 1.13 -8.53
CA ASP A 160 -2.92 0.84 -9.94
C ASP A 160 -3.80 -0.28 -10.54
N LYS A 161 -3.99 -1.38 -9.81
CA LYS A 161 -4.67 -2.60 -10.30
C LYS A 161 -6.04 -2.86 -9.69
N GLY A 162 -6.45 -2.05 -8.70
CA GLY A 162 -7.76 -2.16 -8.05
C GLY A 162 -7.82 -3.21 -6.94
N SER A 163 -9.02 -3.36 -6.37
CA SER A 163 -9.26 -4.15 -5.17
C SER A 163 -8.97 -5.64 -5.36
N LYS A 164 -9.28 -6.22 -6.53
CA LYS A 164 -9.07 -7.65 -6.79
C LYS A 164 -7.59 -8.06 -6.67
N ALA A 165 -6.70 -7.35 -7.35
CA ALA A 165 -5.26 -7.62 -7.29
C ALA A 165 -4.70 -7.41 -5.87
N ALA A 166 -5.17 -6.37 -5.17
CA ALA A 166 -4.78 -6.14 -3.80
C ALA A 166 -5.24 -7.28 -2.87
N ARG A 167 -6.46 -7.83 -3.05
CA ARG A 167 -6.95 -8.99 -2.27
C ARG A 167 -6.08 -10.23 -2.48
N GLU A 168 -5.68 -10.49 -3.72
CA GLU A 168 -4.82 -11.63 -4.06
C GLU A 168 -3.45 -11.52 -3.38
N LEU A 169 -2.84 -10.33 -3.41
CA LEU A 169 -1.58 -10.07 -2.70
C LEU A 169 -1.72 -10.30 -1.19
N VAL A 170 -2.75 -9.72 -0.57
CA VAL A 170 -3.00 -9.86 0.88
C VAL A 170 -3.21 -11.33 1.25
N SER A 171 -4.01 -12.05 0.46
CA SER A 171 -4.34 -13.45 0.71
C SER A 171 -3.12 -14.36 0.62
N LYS A 172 -2.23 -14.09 -0.32
CA LYS A 172 -1.02 -14.89 -0.56
C LYS A 172 0.05 -14.69 0.53
N HIS A 173 0.26 -13.44 0.96
CA HIS A 173 1.45 -13.09 1.74
C HIS A 173 1.18 -12.69 3.18
N ILE A 174 -0.01 -12.15 3.48
CA ILE A 174 -0.30 -11.57 4.82
C ILE A 174 -1.06 -12.55 5.70
N TYR A 175 -1.98 -13.35 5.15
CA TYR A 175 -2.71 -14.35 5.94
C TYR A 175 -1.87 -15.57 6.35
N THR A 176 -0.69 -15.73 5.77
CA THR A 176 0.21 -16.87 6.00
C THR A 176 0.98 -16.77 7.34
N TYR A 177 0.93 -15.62 8.03
CA TYR A 177 1.66 -15.31 9.27
C TYR A 177 0.74 -14.82 10.41
#